data_AF-A0A0C3N245-F1
#
_entry.id   AF-A0A0C3N245-F1
#
_cell.length_a   1.000
_cell.length_b   1.000
_cell.length_c   1.000
_cell.angle_alpha   90.00
_cell.angle_beta   90.00
_cell.angle_gamma   90.00
#
_symmetry.space_group_name_H-M   'P 1'
#
loop_
_entity.id
_entity.type
_entity.pdbx_description
1 polymer ?
#
loop_
_entity_poly.entity_id
_entity_poly.type
_entity_poly.pdbx_seq_one_letter_code
_entity_poly.pdbx_strand_id
1 'polypeptide(L)'
;MSQLPERYQAAIAPLIGKARELLEQGEALAPMAFVGNFTTGATIPTALVMRSPADKDAAARAVKLLAEQLDADFVFVLMEAYSLRADKVGRYEEILDEYGSLADCPASWRIDVVSLSLETRHGVWVAQVPIKPKGISKKKRTIGAPEFRHYTEVEGRFTDLLPVKEGEGGPSGTLH
;
A
#
# COMPACT_ATOMS: atom_id res chain seq x y z
N MET A 1 -15.30 11.24 -5.05
CA MET A 1 -14.51 10.19 -4.39
C MET A 1 -14.91 8.88 -5.05
N SER A 2 -14.00 8.20 -5.75
CA SER A 2 -14.31 6.89 -6.33
C SER A 2 -14.34 5.85 -5.21
N GLN A 3 -15.48 5.18 -5.07
CA GLN A 3 -15.62 4.09 -4.12
C GLN A 3 -14.80 2.90 -4.62
N LEU A 4 -14.06 2.25 -3.71
CA LEU A 4 -13.33 1.03 -4.04
C LEU A 4 -14.34 -0.03 -4.55
N PRO A 5 -14.16 -0.62 -5.74
CA PRO A 5 -15.06 -1.65 -6.24
C PRO A 5 -15.23 -2.81 -5.24
N GLU A 6 -16.46 -3.33 -5.11
CA GLU A 6 -16.81 -4.33 -4.09
C GLU A 6 -15.91 -5.57 -4.15
N ARG A 7 -15.57 -6.04 -5.37
CA ARG A 7 -14.67 -7.19 -5.56
C ARG A 7 -13.29 -6.96 -4.96
N TYR A 8 -12.76 -5.75 -5.09
CA TYR A 8 -11.46 -5.39 -4.54
C TYR A 8 -11.54 -5.27 -3.02
N GLN A 9 -12.61 -4.63 -2.52
CA GLN A 9 -12.85 -4.52 -1.09
C GLN A 9 -12.97 -5.90 -0.42
N ALA A 10 -13.70 -6.83 -1.03
CA ALA A 10 -13.84 -8.19 -0.52
C ALA A 10 -12.50 -8.93 -0.43
N ALA A 11 -11.58 -8.70 -1.37
CA ALA A 11 -10.26 -9.31 -1.36
C ALA A 11 -9.35 -8.76 -0.25
N ILE A 12 -9.36 -7.44 -0.02
CA ILE A 12 -8.41 -6.81 0.91
C ILE A 12 -8.94 -6.59 2.33
N ALA A 13 -10.26 -6.56 2.53
CA ALA A 13 -10.87 -6.33 3.84
C ALA A 13 -10.41 -7.33 4.92
N PRO A 14 -10.29 -8.65 4.65
CA PRO A 14 -9.74 -9.59 5.63
C PRO A 14 -8.29 -9.28 6.02
N LEU A 15 -7.47 -8.82 5.06
CA LEU A 15 -6.06 -8.48 5.28
C LEU A 15 -5.93 -7.24 6.18
N ILE A 16 -6.75 -6.22 5.93
CA ILE A 16 -6.83 -5.02 6.77
C ILE A 16 -7.36 -5.36 8.16
N GLY A 17 -8.35 -6.26 8.24
CA GLY A 17 -8.87 -6.79 9.50
C GLY A 17 -7.77 -7.46 10.33
N LYS A 18 -6.95 -8.30 9.71
CA LYS A 18 -5.84 -8.98 10.38
C LYS A 18 -4.75 -8.00 10.82
N ALA A 19 -4.41 -7.02 10.00
CA ALA A 19 -3.45 -5.98 10.38
C ALA A 19 -3.94 -5.18 11.60
N ARG A 20 -5.23 -4.82 11.64
CA ARG A 20 -5.82 -4.19 12.83
C ARG A 20 -5.70 -5.09 14.06
N GLU A 21 -6.05 -6.37 13.94
CA GLU A 21 -5.95 -7.33 15.04
C GLU A 21 -4.53 -7.39 15.64
N LEU A 22 -3.50 -7.48 14.80
CA LEU A 22 -2.09 -7.51 15.21
C LEU A 22 -1.70 -6.24 15.97
N LEU A 23 -2.05 -5.06 15.45
CA LEU A 23 -1.80 -3.78 16.14
C LEU A 23 -2.48 -3.73 17.52
N GLU A 24 -3.68 -4.28 17.63
CA GLU A 24 -4.46 -4.28 18.86
C GLU A 24 -3.96 -5.29 19.90
N GLN A 25 -3.27 -6.34 19.44
CA GLN A 25 -2.49 -7.26 20.27
C GLN A 25 -1.17 -6.61 20.74
N GLY A 26 -0.80 -5.47 20.16
CA GLY A 26 0.42 -4.72 20.48
C GLY A 26 1.62 -5.14 19.64
N GLU A 27 1.39 -5.82 18.52
CA GLU A 27 2.41 -6.20 17.56
C GLU A 27 2.72 -5.06 16.58
N ALA A 28 3.88 -5.16 15.94
CA ALA A 28 4.25 -4.33 14.81
C ALA A 28 3.92 -5.06 13.50
N LEU A 29 3.49 -4.33 12.48
CA LEU A 29 3.24 -4.94 11.17
C LEU A 29 4.56 -5.09 10.42
N ALA A 30 4.90 -6.34 10.10
CA ALA A 30 5.89 -6.59 9.07
C ALA A 30 5.37 -6.04 7.72
N PRO A 31 6.23 -5.44 6.90
CA PRO A 31 5.84 -5.08 5.55
C PRO A 31 5.50 -6.31 4.71
N MET A 32 4.32 -6.30 4.09
CA MET A 32 3.80 -7.43 3.32
C MET A 32 3.24 -6.95 1.98
N ALA A 33 3.48 -7.75 0.94
CA ALA A 33 2.70 -7.74 -0.29
C ALA A 33 1.79 -8.96 -0.33
N PHE A 34 0.62 -8.82 -0.94
CA PHE A 34 -0.33 -9.89 -1.20
C PHE A 34 -0.61 -9.88 -2.69
N VAL A 35 -0.11 -10.90 -3.39
CA VAL A 35 -0.24 -11.03 -4.84
C VAL A 35 -1.39 -11.98 -5.13
N GLY A 36 -2.41 -11.51 -5.84
CA GLY A 36 -3.62 -12.29 -6.00
C GLY A 36 -4.25 -12.22 -7.38
N ASN A 37 -5.06 -13.23 -7.64
CA ASN A 37 -5.82 -13.40 -8.87
C ASN A 37 -7.29 -13.54 -8.47
N PHE A 38 -8.14 -12.64 -8.98
CA PHE A 38 -9.54 -12.63 -8.60
C PHE A 38 -10.35 -13.76 -9.24
N THR A 39 -9.85 -14.34 -10.33
CA THR A 39 -10.51 -15.44 -11.05
C THR A 39 -10.34 -16.76 -10.33
N THR A 40 -9.13 -17.05 -9.85
CA THR A 40 -8.84 -18.28 -9.08
C THR A 40 -9.11 -18.12 -7.59
N GLY A 41 -9.19 -16.89 -7.09
CA GLY A 41 -9.28 -16.58 -5.66
C GLY A 41 -7.96 -16.76 -4.91
N ALA A 42 -6.87 -17.08 -5.60
CA ALA A 42 -5.55 -17.22 -5.00
C ALA A 42 -5.04 -15.87 -4.48
N THR A 43 -4.44 -15.87 -3.30
CA THR A 43 -3.73 -14.71 -2.73
C THR A 43 -2.51 -15.22 -1.98
N ILE A 44 -1.31 -14.87 -2.46
CA ILE A 44 -0.04 -15.31 -1.87
C ILE A 44 0.55 -14.17 -1.04
N PRO A 45 0.67 -14.33 0.30
CA PRO A 45 1.36 -13.37 1.15
C PRO A 45 2.87 -13.48 0.96
N THR A 46 3.53 -12.34 0.79
CA THR A 46 4.97 -12.21 0.57
C THR A 46 5.54 -11.13 1.48
N ALA A 47 6.44 -11.52 2.38
CA ALA A 47 7.13 -10.56 3.25
C ALA A 47 8.10 -9.70 2.43
N LEU A 48 8.11 -8.39 2.70
CA LEU A 48 8.99 -7.44 2.02
C LEU A 48 10.17 -7.07 2.92
N VAL A 49 11.38 -7.33 2.43
CA VAL A 49 12.60 -6.83 3.06
C VAL A 49 12.86 -5.42 2.53
N MET A 50 12.89 -4.41 3.42
CA MET A 50 12.98 -3.01 3.01
C MET A 50 14.01 -2.21 3.83
N ARG A 51 15.16 -2.82 4.16
CA ARG A 51 16.19 -2.20 5.02
C ARG A 51 17.12 -1.26 4.28
N SER A 52 17.23 -1.42 2.96
CA SER A 52 18.08 -0.60 2.10
C SER A 52 17.34 -0.29 0.78
N PRO A 53 17.82 0.69 -0.02
CA PRO A 53 17.31 0.88 -1.38
C PRO A 53 17.41 -0.39 -2.24
N ALA A 54 18.53 -1.12 -2.16
CA ALA A 54 18.72 -2.36 -2.90
C ALA A 54 17.75 -3.47 -2.46
N ASP A 55 17.45 -3.56 -1.16
CA ASP A 55 16.46 -4.51 -0.62
C ASP A 55 15.07 -4.20 -1.19
N LYS A 56 14.69 -2.91 -1.24
CA LYS A 56 13.41 -2.47 -1.81
C LYS A 56 13.31 -2.84 -3.29
N ASP A 57 14.36 -2.59 -4.07
CA ASP A 57 14.38 -2.92 -5.49
C ASP A 57 14.32 -4.45 -5.71
N ALA A 58 14.98 -5.23 -4.86
CA ALA A 58 14.90 -6.69 -4.90
C ALA A 58 13.50 -7.22 -4.52
N ALA A 59 12.88 -6.64 -3.49
CA ALA A 59 11.52 -6.98 -3.08
C ALA A 59 10.51 -6.66 -4.18
N ALA A 60 10.61 -5.49 -4.83
CA ALA A 60 9.77 -5.12 -5.96
C ALA A 60 9.90 -6.11 -7.13
N ARG A 61 11.14 -6.48 -7.51
CA ARG A 61 11.37 -7.50 -8.55
C ARG A 61 10.76 -8.86 -8.19
N ALA A 62 10.90 -9.30 -6.94
CA ALA A 62 10.33 -10.57 -6.49
C ALA A 62 8.80 -10.57 -6.57
N VAL A 63 8.16 -9.47 -6.17
CA VAL A 63 6.70 -9.31 -6.27
C VAL A 63 6.26 -9.32 -7.73
N LYS A 64 6.98 -8.64 -8.64
CA LYS A 64 6.68 -8.61 -10.07
C LYS A 64 6.76 -10.00 -10.71
N LEU A 65 7.83 -10.76 -10.42
CA LEU A 65 7.96 -12.14 -10.89
C LEU A 65 6.84 -13.05 -10.36
N LEU A 66 6.45 -12.88 -9.10
CA LEU A 66 5.33 -13.64 -8.53
C LEU A 66 4.00 -13.25 -9.18
N ALA A 67 3.79 -11.96 -9.46
CA ALA A 67 2.60 -11.46 -10.15
C ALA A 67 2.48 -12.05 -11.56
N GLU A 68 3.59 -12.14 -12.30
CA GLU A 68 3.66 -12.81 -13.60
C GLU A 68 3.32 -14.30 -13.49
N GLN A 69 3.93 -15.02 -12.55
CA GLN A 69 3.69 -16.47 -12.36
C GLN A 69 2.25 -16.80 -11.99
N LEU A 70 1.57 -15.91 -11.26
CA LEU A 70 0.19 -16.11 -10.81
C LEU A 70 -0.86 -15.55 -11.78
N ASP A 71 -0.43 -14.94 -12.89
CA ASP A 71 -1.31 -14.13 -13.73
C ASP A 71 -2.15 -13.15 -12.88
N ALA A 72 -1.48 -12.44 -11.96
CA ALA A 72 -2.13 -11.67 -10.92
C ALA A 72 -3.05 -10.59 -11.50
N ASP A 73 -4.17 -10.37 -10.83
CA ASP A 73 -5.08 -9.26 -11.11
C ASP A 73 -4.87 -8.09 -10.15
N PHE A 74 -4.23 -8.34 -9.00
CA PHE A 74 -3.90 -7.32 -8.04
C PHE A 74 -2.63 -7.62 -7.24
N VAL A 75 -2.00 -6.54 -6.77
CA VAL A 75 -0.98 -6.57 -5.73
C VAL A 75 -1.42 -5.61 -4.64
N PHE A 76 -1.54 -6.11 -3.41
CA PHE A 76 -1.87 -5.29 -2.24
C PHE A 76 -0.67 -5.21 -1.29
N VAL A 77 -0.14 -4.02 -1.07
CA VAL A 77 0.96 -3.76 -0.14
C VAL A 77 0.42 -3.09 1.12
N LEU A 78 0.82 -3.62 2.28
CA LEU A 78 0.47 -3.13 3.61
C LEU A 78 1.74 -3.04 4.47
N MET A 79 1.96 -1.89 5.10
CA MET A 79 3.07 -1.66 6.02
C MET A 79 2.81 -0.49 6.97
N GLU A 80 3.49 -0.47 8.12
CA GLU A 80 3.66 0.76 8.90
C GLU A 80 4.58 1.73 8.14
N ALA A 81 4.22 3.00 8.12
CA ALA A 81 4.96 4.06 7.44
C ALA A 81 4.80 5.41 8.16
N TYR A 82 5.58 6.40 7.73
CA TYR A 82 5.37 7.79 8.13
C TYR A 82 4.59 8.55 7.06
N SER A 83 3.67 9.39 7.51
CA SER A 83 3.05 10.43 6.70
C SER A 83 3.30 11.80 7.32
N LEU A 84 3.16 12.86 6.53
CA LEU A 84 3.27 14.24 7.04
C LEU A 84 1.98 14.66 7.73
N ARG A 85 2.11 15.47 8.78
CA ARG A 85 0.97 16.20 9.34
C ARG A 85 0.35 17.11 8.28
N ALA A 86 -0.95 17.37 8.41
CA ALA A 86 -1.72 18.18 7.47
C ALA A 86 -1.07 19.55 7.16
N ASP A 87 -0.49 20.20 8.17
CA ASP A 87 0.19 21.51 8.03
C ASP A 87 1.54 21.45 7.29
N LYS A 88 2.04 20.24 7.00
CA LYS A 88 3.33 19.99 6.33
C LYS A 88 3.17 19.35 4.95
N VAL A 89 1.99 18.80 4.62
CA VAL A 89 1.75 18.10 3.33
C VAL A 89 2.08 18.98 2.13
N GLY A 90 1.77 20.28 2.18
CA GLY A 90 2.06 21.22 1.09
C GLY A 90 3.55 21.46 0.81
N ARG A 91 4.45 20.96 1.68
CA ARG A 91 5.91 21.04 1.54
C ARG A 91 6.55 19.68 1.30
N TYR A 92 5.77 18.69 0.84
CA TYR A 92 6.24 17.31 0.72
C TYR A 92 7.52 17.18 -0.13
N GLU A 93 7.54 17.80 -1.31
CA GLU A 93 8.70 17.75 -2.22
C GLU A 93 9.94 18.38 -1.58
N GLU A 94 9.81 19.59 -1.04
CA GLU A 94 10.89 20.30 -0.33
C GLU A 94 11.46 19.47 0.84
N ILE A 95 10.58 18.81 1.61
CA ILE A 95 10.98 17.96 2.73
C ILE A 95 11.73 16.71 2.23
N LEU A 96 11.30 16.12 1.11
CA LEU A 96 12.02 14.99 0.53
C LEU A 96 13.38 15.42 -0.04
N ASP A 97 13.48 16.60 -0.65
CA ASP A 97 14.76 17.13 -1.15
C ASP A 97 15.74 17.40 -0.01
N GLU A 98 15.26 17.93 1.12
CA GLU A 98 16.09 18.26 2.28
C GLU A 98 16.51 17.01 3.09
N TYR A 99 15.57 16.10 3.38
CA TYR A 99 15.80 14.98 4.31
C TYR A 99 15.98 13.63 3.60
N GLY A 100 15.68 13.52 2.31
CA GLY A 100 15.70 12.28 1.53
C GLY A 100 14.58 11.27 1.88
N SER A 101 14.02 11.35 3.08
CA SER A 101 13.01 10.42 3.60
C SER A 101 12.21 11.04 4.74
N LEU A 102 10.91 10.69 4.83
CA LEU A 102 10.07 11.05 5.98
C LEU A 102 10.54 10.39 7.30
N ALA A 103 11.33 9.31 7.21
CA ALA A 103 11.93 8.70 8.40
C ALA A 103 13.00 9.60 9.05
N ASP A 104 13.61 10.48 8.26
CA ASP A 104 14.72 11.34 8.69
C ASP A 104 14.25 12.78 9.01
N CYS A 105 13.00 13.11 8.71
CA CYS A 105 12.41 14.41 9.06
C CYS A 105 12.10 14.54 10.56
N PRO A 106 11.94 15.77 11.09
CA PRO A 106 11.61 16.01 12.50
C PRO A 106 10.38 15.22 12.97
N ALA A 107 10.51 14.52 14.11
CA ALA A 107 9.44 13.67 14.64
C ALA A 107 8.12 14.44 14.90
N SER A 108 8.17 15.75 15.14
CA SER A 108 7.00 16.59 15.34
C SER A 108 6.19 16.89 14.06
N TRP A 109 6.75 16.58 12.88
CA TRP A 109 6.15 16.84 11.56
C TRP A 109 5.47 15.61 10.96
N ARG A 110 5.77 14.43 11.49
CA ARG A 110 5.28 13.15 10.97
C ARG A 110 4.25 12.51 11.89
N ILE A 111 3.44 11.63 11.30
CA ILE A 111 2.49 10.78 11.99
C ILE A 111 2.70 9.33 11.55
N ASP A 112 2.51 8.39 12.47
CA ASP A 112 2.52 6.97 12.18
C ASP A 112 1.22 6.59 11.45
N VAL A 113 1.36 5.92 10.31
CA VAL A 113 0.24 5.44 9.52
C VAL A 113 0.43 3.97 9.13
N VAL A 114 -0.66 3.27 8.87
CA VAL A 114 -0.62 2.09 8.01
C VAL A 114 -0.84 2.57 6.58
N SER A 115 0.16 2.37 5.74
CA SER A 115 0.07 2.60 4.30
C SER A 115 -0.52 1.37 3.62
N LEU A 116 -1.58 1.57 2.86
CA LEU A 116 -2.30 0.56 2.10
C LEU A 116 -2.25 0.97 0.62
N SER A 117 -1.62 0.15 -0.22
CA SER A 117 -1.58 0.38 -1.67
C SER A 117 -2.11 -0.86 -2.37
N LEU A 118 -3.23 -0.72 -3.07
CA LEU A 118 -3.77 -1.76 -3.94
C LEU A 118 -3.49 -1.34 -5.39
N GLU A 119 -2.67 -2.10 -6.09
CA GLU A 119 -2.51 -1.99 -7.53
C GLU A 119 -3.43 -3.00 -8.21
N THR A 120 -4.18 -2.56 -9.22
CA THR A 120 -4.93 -3.43 -10.16
C THR A 120 -4.69 -2.95 -11.59
N ARG A 121 -5.22 -3.67 -12.58
CA ARG A 121 -5.16 -3.23 -13.99
C ARG A 121 -5.82 -1.88 -14.26
N HIS A 122 -6.69 -1.40 -13.37
CA HIS A 122 -7.39 -0.12 -13.53
C HIS A 122 -6.77 1.02 -12.72
N GLY A 123 -5.54 0.85 -12.22
CA GLY A 123 -4.78 1.87 -11.51
C GLY A 123 -4.44 1.47 -10.08
N VAL A 124 -4.18 2.46 -9.23
CA VAL A 124 -3.75 2.24 -7.84
C VAL A 124 -4.74 2.91 -6.88
N TRP A 125 -5.15 2.19 -5.85
CA TRP A 125 -5.93 2.71 -4.73
C TRP A 125 -5.04 2.80 -3.50
N VAL A 126 -4.87 4.01 -2.98
CA VAL A 126 -4.03 4.27 -1.82
C VAL A 126 -4.86 4.78 -0.66
N ALA A 127 -4.60 4.26 0.54
CA ALA A 127 -5.08 4.80 1.79
C ALA A 127 -3.93 4.87 2.80
N GLN A 128 -3.84 5.97 3.54
CA GLN A 128 -2.94 6.11 4.68
C GLN A 128 -3.80 6.28 5.93
N VAL A 129 -3.76 5.29 6.82
CA VAL A 129 -4.63 5.27 8.01
C VAL A 129 -3.81 5.58 9.26
N PRO A 130 -4.08 6.68 9.97
CA PRO A 130 -3.34 7.02 11.19
C PRO A 130 -3.43 5.92 12.24
N ILE A 131 -2.28 5.55 12.81
CA ILE A 131 -2.18 4.61 13.92
C ILE A 131 -2.47 5.38 15.21
N LYS A 132 -3.41 4.88 16.01
CA LYS A 132 -3.83 5.49 17.28
C LYS A 132 -3.67 4.51 18.44
N PRO A 133 -3.38 4.99 19.67
CA PRO A 133 -3.42 4.13 20.85
C PRO A 133 -4.80 3.49 21.05
N LYS A 134 -4.84 2.26 21.58
CA LYS A 134 -6.07 1.56 21.95
C LYS A 134 -6.10 1.23 23.45
N GLY A 135 -6.99 1.91 24.18
CA GLY A 135 -7.15 1.74 25.62
C GLY A 135 -5.98 2.31 26.43
N ILE A 136 -5.72 1.73 27.60
CA ILE A 136 -4.74 2.26 28.58
C ILE A 136 -3.30 1.80 28.27
N SER A 137 -3.13 0.68 27.55
CA SER A 137 -1.80 0.15 27.23
C SER A 137 -1.10 1.01 26.18
N LYS A 138 0.14 1.44 26.48
CA LYS A 138 0.99 2.17 25.53
C LYS A 138 1.41 1.34 24.30
N LYS A 139 1.30 0.01 24.36
CA LYS A 139 1.67 -0.89 23.26
C LYS A 139 0.53 -1.17 22.29
N LYS A 140 -0.72 -1.17 22.78
CA LYS A 140 -1.87 -1.53 21.96
C LYS A 140 -2.24 -0.34 21.08
N ARG A 141 -2.33 -0.59 19.77
CA ARG A 141 -2.61 0.42 18.75
C ARG A 141 -3.78 -0.06 17.90
N THR A 142 -4.37 0.82 17.12
CA THR A 142 -5.44 0.48 16.18
C THR A 142 -5.49 1.46 15.01
N ILE A 143 -6.27 1.12 14.00
CA ILE A 143 -6.52 1.92 12.82
C ILE A 143 -8.02 2.00 12.53
N GLY A 144 -8.46 3.14 11.99
CA GLY A 144 -9.84 3.35 11.57
C GLY A 144 -10.22 2.56 10.31
N ALA A 145 -11.34 2.96 9.69
CA ALA A 145 -11.67 2.51 8.35
C ALA A 145 -10.78 3.24 7.33
N PRO A 146 -10.18 2.53 6.35
CA PRO A 146 -9.40 3.16 5.31
C PRO A 146 -10.29 3.92 4.32
N GLU A 147 -9.84 5.12 3.94
CA GLU A 147 -10.43 5.90 2.86
C GLU A 147 -9.51 5.81 1.63
N PHE A 148 -9.86 4.95 0.68
CA PHE A 148 -9.07 4.77 -0.54
C PHE A 148 -9.29 5.93 -1.51
N ARG A 149 -8.19 6.42 -2.07
CA ARG A 149 -8.16 7.34 -3.20
C ARG A 149 -7.59 6.61 -4.40
N HIS A 150 -8.25 6.76 -5.54
CA HIS A 150 -7.84 6.15 -6.80
C HIS A 150 -6.93 7.10 -7.58
N TYR A 151 -5.88 6.54 -8.15
CA TYR A 151 -4.90 7.22 -8.97
C TYR A 151 -4.66 6.38 -10.23
N THR A 152 -4.67 7.02 -11.40
CA THR A 152 -4.40 6.37 -12.69
C THR A 152 -2.94 6.55 -13.12
N GLU A 153 -2.25 7.55 -12.57
CA GLU A 153 -0.84 7.83 -12.81
C GLU A 153 -0.15 7.92 -11.44
N VAL A 154 0.68 6.93 -11.11
CA VAL A 154 1.46 6.91 -9.85
C VAL A 154 2.88 6.49 -10.17
N GLU A 155 3.84 7.28 -9.70
CA GLU A 155 5.26 6.94 -9.75
C GLU A 155 5.74 6.42 -8.39
N GLY A 156 6.50 5.33 -8.38
CA GLY A 156 7.04 4.74 -7.15
C GLY A 156 7.72 3.39 -7.37
N ARG A 157 8.39 2.88 -6.34
CA ARG A 157 9.03 1.54 -6.40
C ARG A 157 8.04 0.38 -6.30
N PHE A 158 6.82 0.66 -5.85
CA PHE A 158 5.73 -0.31 -5.69
C PHE A 158 4.51 0.08 -6.53
N THR A 159 4.79 0.56 -7.74
CA THR A 159 3.82 0.85 -8.80
C THR A 159 4.34 0.15 -10.06
N ASP A 160 3.45 -0.28 -10.97
CA ASP A 160 3.80 -1.10 -12.13
C ASP A 160 4.37 -2.49 -11.74
N LEU A 161 3.83 -3.03 -10.64
CA LEU A 161 4.14 -4.38 -10.17
C LEU A 161 3.35 -5.45 -10.95
N LEU A 162 2.20 -5.09 -11.51
CA LEU A 162 1.43 -5.98 -12.37
C LEU A 162 2.04 -6.03 -13.78
N PRO A 163 2.10 -7.21 -14.41
CA PRO A 163 2.49 -7.31 -15.81
C PRO A 163 1.42 -6.69 -16.71
N VAL A 164 1.87 -6.02 -17.78
CA VAL A 164 1.00 -5.63 -18.89
C VAL A 164 0.55 -6.92 -19.58
N LYS A 165 -0.76 -7.20 -19.59
CA LYS A 165 -1.28 -8.33 -20.39
C LYS A 165 -1.18 -7.99 -21.86
N GLU A 166 -0.60 -8.89 -22.66
CA GLU A 166 -0.67 -8.80 -24.12
C GLU A 166 -2.15 -8.74 -24.55
N GLY A 167 -2.57 -7.59 -25.09
CA GLY A 167 -3.95 -7.35 -25.55
C GLY A 167 -4.56 -6.01 -25.14
N GLU A 168 -4.02 -5.30 -24.14
CA GLU A 168 -4.53 -4.00 -23.67
C GLU A 168 -3.73 -2.78 -24.20
N GLY A 169 -2.98 -2.96 -25.30
CA GLY A 169 -2.23 -1.90 -25.99
C GLY A 169 -2.99 -1.18 -27.10
N GLY A 170 -4.33 -1.23 -27.11
CA GLY A 170 -5.17 -0.52 -28.08
C GLY A 170 -5.57 0.88 -27.56
N PRO A 171 -5.60 1.93 -28.41
CA PRO A 171 -5.93 3.27 -27.97
C PRO A 171 -7.32 3.30 -27.33
N SER A 172 -7.41 4.00 -26.19
CA SER A 172 -8.62 4.24 -25.40
C SER A 172 -9.79 4.64 -26.32
N GLY A 173 -10.68 3.69 -26.54
CA GLY A 173 -11.96 3.93 -27.18
C GLY A 173 -12.90 4.55 -26.14
N THR A 174 -13.27 5.79 -26.39
CA THR A 174 -14.33 6.57 -25.76
C THR A 174 -15.49 5.68 -25.29
N LEU A 175 -15.82 5.72 -24.00
CA LEU A 175 -17.09 5.21 -23.48
C LEU A 175 -17.94 6.40 -23.05
N HIS A 176 -19.16 6.40 -23.58
CA HIS A 176 -20.24 7.38 -23.43
C HIS A 176 -20.69 7.61 -21.98
#